data_AF-A0A954HIV4-F1
#
_entry.id   AF-A0A954HIV4-F1
#
_cell.length_a   1.000
_cell.length_b   1.000
_cell.length_c   1.000
_cell.angle_alpha   90.00
_cell.angle_beta   90.00
_cell.angle_gamma   90.00
#
_symmetry.space_group_name_H-M   'P 1'
#
loop_
_entity.id
_entity.type
_entity.pdbx_description
1 polymer ?
#
loop_
_entity_poly.entity_id
_entity_poly.type
_entity_poly.pdbx_seq_one_letter_code
_entity_poly.pdbx_strand_id
1 'polypeptide(L)'
;MTATSFLQRALLLAALIFVLNCQRSSGGDPIDFERDVQPVLTRFGCNSGPCHGKQRGQNGFQLSLRGFDSDFDYAALTHEALSRRVVLTRPEQSLLLKKATGELPHGGGVRLEPGGAEVALLKEWILQGAARAVPGTPGLER
;
A
#
# COMPACT_ATOMS: atom_id res chain seq x y z
N MET A 1 -52.04 -1.34 -31.11
CA MET A 1 -50.87 -0.46 -30.82
C MET A 1 -50.53 -0.58 -29.33
N THR A 2 -49.68 -1.52 -28.87
CA THR A 2 -49.18 -1.52 -27.46
C THR A 2 -48.09 -2.56 -27.19
N ALA A 3 -48.10 -3.74 -27.82
CA ALA A 3 -47.21 -4.84 -27.43
C ALA A 3 -45.70 -4.58 -27.63
N THR A 4 -45.32 -3.86 -28.70
CA THR A 4 -43.91 -3.57 -29.01
C THR A 4 -43.27 -2.53 -28.08
N SER A 5 -44.04 -1.59 -27.51
CA SER A 5 -43.50 -0.58 -26.60
C SER A 5 -43.20 -1.12 -25.19
N PHE A 6 -43.89 -2.18 -24.76
CA PHE A 6 -43.63 -2.82 -23.46
C PHE A 6 -42.33 -3.62 -23.48
N LEU A 7 -42.09 -4.39 -24.55
CA LEU A 7 -40.84 -5.14 -24.74
C LEU A 7 -39.63 -4.21 -24.86
N GLN A 8 -39.77 -3.10 -25.60
CA GLN A 8 -38.67 -2.14 -25.78
C GLN A 8 -38.34 -1.36 -24.50
N ARG A 9 -39.35 -1.03 -23.68
CA ARG A 9 -39.14 -0.41 -22.36
C ARG A 9 -38.52 -1.40 -21.35
N ALA A 10 -38.94 -2.66 -21.37
CA ALA A 10 -38.36 -3.70 -20.52
C ALA A 10 -36.88 -3.97 -20.85
N LEU A 11 -36.52 -3.98 -22.15
CA LEU A 11 -35.13 -4.11 -22.62
C LEU A 11 -34.25 -2.91 -22.21
N LEU A 12 -34.78 -1.68 -22.30
CA LEU A 12 -34.06 -0.47 -21.86
C LEU A 12 -33.86 -0.41 -20.35
N LEU A 13 -34.86 -0.83 -19.56
CA LEU A 13 -34.75 -0.95 -18.10
C LEU A 13 -33.75 -2.04 -17.68
N ALA A 14 -33.76 -3.20 -18.35
CA ALA A 14 -32.80 -4.27 -18.10
C ALA A 14 -31.36 -3.88 -18.46
N ALA A 15 -31.15 -3.15 -19.57
CA ALA A 15 -29.85 -2.60 -19.94
C ALA A 15 -29.36 -1.54 -18.94
N LEU A 16 -30.26 -0.70 -18.41
CA LEU A 16 -29.93 0.31 -17.40
C LEU A 16 -29.51 -0.35 -16.07
N ILE A 17 -30.21 -1.41 -15.65
CA ILE A 17 -29.87 -2.22 -14.46
C ILE A 17 -28.52 -2.93 -14.64
N PHE A 18 -28.22 -3.44 -15.83
CA PHE A 18 -26.93 -4.10 -16.13
C PHE A 18 -25.75 -3.10 -16.09
N VAL A 19 -25.94 -1.87 -16.59
CA VAL A 19 -24.95 -0.79 -16.49
C VAL A 19 -24.77 -0.32 -15.03
N LEU A 20 -25.85 -0.24 -14.25
CA LEU A 20 -25.80 0.10 -12.82
C LEU A 20 -25.08 -0.99 -11.97
N ASN A 21 -25.15 -2.26 -12.38
CA ASN A 21 -24.47 -3.37 -11.71
C ASN A 21 -23.01 -3.60 -12.15
N CYS A 22 -22.47 -2.80 -13.07
CA CYS A 22 -21.09 -2.90 -13.54
C CYS A 22 -20.05 -2.27 -12.57
N GLN A 23 -20.46 -1.95 -11.35
CA GLN A 23 -19.59 -1.31 -10.36
C GLN A 23 -19.30 -2.31 -9.22
N ARG A 24 -18.30 -3.15 -9.43
CA ARG A 24 -17.51 -3.68 -8.30
C ARG A 24 -16.06 -3.73 -8.73
N SER A 25 -15.29 -2.80 -8.16
CA SER A 25 -13.83 -2.73 -8.28
C SER A 25 -13.23 -4.12 -8.08
N SER A 26 -12.38 -4.53 -9.02
CA SER A 26 -11.60 -5.76 -8.94
C SER A 26 -10.29 -5.59 -8.16
N GLY A 27 -10.13 -4.50 -7.41
CA GLY A 27 -9.01 -4.29 -6.49
C GLY A 27 -9.41 -4.72 -5.08
N GLY A 28 -8.47 -5.28 -4.32
CA GLY A 28 -8.68 -5.60 -2.89
C GLY A 28 -9.06 -4.37 -2.07
N ASP A 29 -9.37 -4.59 -0.78
CA ASP A 29 -9.68 -3.48 0.12
C ASP A 29 -8.55 -2.43 0.10
N PRO A 30 -8.88 -1.12 0.10
CA PRO A 30 -7.86 -0.08 0.10
C PRO A 30 -6.92 -0.20 1.31
N ILE A 31 -5.61 -0.12 1.07
CA ILE A 31 -4.58 -0.25 2.12
C ILE A 31 -4.11 1.14 2.56
N ASP A 32 -4.17 1.39 3.87
CA ASP A 32 -3.77 2.63 4.52
C ASP A 32 -2.34 2.52 5.07
N PHE A 33 -1.51 3.52 4.80
CA PHE A 33 -0.11 3.47 5.22
C PHE A 33 0.04 3.38 6.75
N GLU A 34 -0.69 4.18 7.51
CA GLU A 34 -0.49 4.28 8.96
C GLU A 34 -1.12 3.09 9.69
N ARG A 35 -2.20 2.52 9.14
CA ARG A 35 -2.93 1.40 9.75
C ARG A 35 -2.45 0.02 9.35
N ASP A 36 -1.93 -0.12 8.13
CA ASP A 36 -1.62 -1.43 7.57
C ASP A 36 -0.12 -1.60 7.31
N VAL A 37 0.53 -0.59 6.71
CA VAL A 37 1.94 -0.67 6.33
C VAL A 37 2.88 -0.39 7.50
N GLN A 38 2.67 0.70 8.23
CA GLN A 38 3.53 1.11 9.34
C GLN A 38 3.58 0.07 10.49
N PRO A 39 2.48 -0.64 10.82
CA PRO A 39 2.54 -1.74 11.78
C PRO A 39 3.39 -2.92 11.31
N VAL A 40 3.40 -3.23 10.00
CA VAL A 40 4.32 -4.23 9.44
C VAL A 40 5.77 -3.79 9.63
N LEU A 41 6.10 -2.54 9.29
CA LEU A 41 7.45 -2.00 9.49
C LEU A 41 7.88 -2.07 10.96
N THR A 42 6.95 -1.83 11.87
CA THR A 42 7.19 -1.85 13.32
C THR A 42 7.40 -3.26 13.83
N ARG A 43 6.48 -4.18 13.50
CA ARG A 43 6.51 -5.58 13.94
C ARG A 43 7.79 -6.28 13.51
N PHE A 44 8.29 -5.99 12.32
CA PHE A 44 9.52 -6.58 11.77
C PHE A 44 10.78 -5.75 12.04
N GLY A 45 10.67 -4.70 12.86
CA GLY A 45 11.81 -3.95 13.41
C GLY A 45 12.50 -3.02 12.43
N CYS A 46 11.87 -2.67 11.30
CA CYS A 46 12.43 -1.73 10.32
C CYS A 46 12.69 -0.35 10.96
N ASN A 47 11.71 0.16 11.72
CA ASN A 47 11.76 1.46 12.40
C ASN A 47 12.27 1.36 13.86
N SER A 48 13.13 0.37 14.13
CA SER A 48 13.72 0.18 15.46
C SER A 48 15.05 0.94 15.64
N GLY A 49 15.38 1.27 16.89
CA GLY A 49 16.56 2.04 17.28
C GLY A 49 17.94 1.49 16.86
N PRO A 50 18.13 0.19 16.59
CA PRO A 50 19.40 -0.29 16.02
C PRO A 50 19.67 0.15 14.56
N CYS A 51 18.63 0.31 13.74
CA CYS A 51 18.74 0.50 12.30
C CYS A 51 18.05 1.79 11.83
N HIS A 52 16.90 1.72 11.14
CA HIS A 52 16.31 2.91 10.52
C HIS A 52 15.57 3.81 11.52
N GLY A 53 15.16 3.29 12.67
CA GLY A 53 14.52 4.06 13.75
C GLY A 53 15.47 4.89 14.63
N LYS A 54 16.78 4.91 14.31
CA LYS A 54 17.77 5.67 15.07
C LYS A 54 17.89 7.09 14.56
N GLN A 55 18.43 8.00 15.38
CA GLN A 55 18.45 9.45 15.12
C GLN A 55 19.00 9.88 13.74
N ARG A 56 19.84 9.06 13.08
CA ARG A 56 20.39 9.34 11.74
C ARG A 56 20.04 8.26 10.70
N GLY A 57 19.17 7.32 11.05
CA GLY A 57 18.88 6.15 10.22
C GLY A 57 20.14 5.35 9.84
N GLN A 58 20.06 4.61 8.74
CA GLN A 58 21.18 3.85 8.19
C GLN A 58 21.22 3.95 6.67
N ASN A 59 22.41 4.18 6.10
CA ASN A 59 22.64 4.29 4.65
C ASN A 59 21.72 5.33 3.96
N GLY A 60 21.50 6.46 4.63
CA GLY A 60 20.64 7.54 4.13
C GLY A 60 19.14 7.23 4.13
N PHE A 61 18.70 6.22 4.90
CA PHE A 61 17.29 5.93 5.12
C PHE A 61 16.96 5.94 6.62
N GLN A 62 16.01 6.78 7.00
CA GLN A 62 15.58 6.99 8.37
C GLN A 62 14.06 6.88 8.47
N LEU A 63 13.60 6.22 9.52
CA LEU A 63 12.22 6.19 9.97
C LEU A 63 12.19 6.73 11.40
N SER A 64 11.07 7.30 11.79
CA SER A 64 10.76 7.66 13.17
C SER A 64 10.77 6.42 14.06
N LEU A 65 11.20 6.57 15.31
CA LEU A 65 11.32 5.43 16.22
C LEU A 65 9.93 4.85 16.50
N ARG A 66 9.74 3.56 16.15
CA ARG A 66 8.46 2.84 16.33
C ARG A 66 7.25 3.55 15.70
N GLY A 67 7.46 4.33 14.64
CA GLY A 67 6.37 4.99 13.91
C GLY A 67 5.80 6.23 14.58
N PHE A 68 6.58 6.86 15.48
CA PHE A 68 6.18 8.08 16.19
C PHE A 68 5.68 9.21 15.27
N ASP A 69 6.27 9.33 14.08
CA ASP A 69 5.87 10.32 13.07
C ASP A 69 5.58 9.61 11.74
N SER A 70 4.30 9.30 11.52
CA SER A 70 3.84 8.59 10.31
C SER A 70 4.02 9.40 9.02
N ASP A 71 3.91 10.73 9.09
CA ASP A 71 4.07 11.56 7.88
C ASP A 71 5.54 11.63 7.47
N PHE A 72 6.44 11.73 8.45
CA PHE A 72 7.88 11.58 8.24
C PHE A 72 8.22 10.21 7.64
N ASP A 73 7.70 9.12 8.22
CA ASP A 73 7.95 7.76 7.73
C ASP A 73 7.46 7.55 6.30
N TYR A 74 6.26 8.04 6.00
CA TYR A 74 5.68 7.98 4.66
C TYR A 74 6.58 8.69 3.66
N ALA A 75 6.95 9.95 3.92
CA ALA A 75 7.79 10.73 3.02
C ALA A 75 9.17 10.10 2.80
N ALA A 76 9.79 9.57 3.87
CA ALA A 76 11.07 8.88 3.78
C ALA A 76 11.00 7.62 2.89
N LEU A 77 9.86 6.93 2.90
CA LEU A 77 9.65 5.72 2.11
C LEU A 77 9.27 6.02 0.65
N THR A 78 8.46 7.05 0.39
CA THR A 78 7.84 7.27 -0.93
C THR A 78 8.48 8.40 -1.74
N HIS A 79 8.99 9.46 -1.09
CA HIS A 79 9.42 10.69 -1.78
C HIS A 79 10.95 10.83 -1.90
N GLU A 80 11.69 10.20 -1.02
CA GLU A 80 13.15 10.28 -1.01
C GLU A 80 13.84 9.30 -1.97
N ALA A 81 15.18 9.44 -2.11
CA ALA A 81 16.03 8.52 -2.86
C ALA A 81 15.59 8.27 -4.32
N LEU A 82 14.98 9.29 -4.94
CA LEU A 82 14.42 9.25 -6.29
C LEU A 82 13.37 8.14 -6.47
N SER A 83 12.52 7.95 -5.45
CA SER A 83 11.43 6.97 -5.41
C SER A 83 11.88 5.50 -5.58
N ARG A 84 13.17 5.20 -5.44
CA ARG A 84 13.67 3.81 -5.59
C ARG A 84 13.21 2.88 -4.48
N ARG A 85 12.77 3.43 -3.34
CA ARG A 85 12.26 2.66 -2.20
C ARG A 85 10.88 2.09 -2.47
N VAL A 86 10.06 2.80 -3.25
CA VAL A 86 8.72 2.41 -3.67
C VAL A 86 8.56 2.69 -5.17
N VAL A 87 8.65 1.65 -5.98
CA VAL A 87 8.53 1.73 -7.44
C VAL A 87 7.13 1.29 -7.85
N LEU A 88 6.25 2.27 -8.08
CA LEU A 88 4.82 2.02 -8.37
C LEU A 88 4.59 1.13 -9.60
N THR A 89 5.37 1.35 -10.66
CA THR A 89 5.17 0.65 -11.94
C THR A 89 5.66 -0.79 -11.93
N ARG A 90 6.57 -1.13 -11.01
CA ARG A 90 7.16 -2.46 -10.85
C ARG A 90 7.43 -2.72 -9.36
N PRO A 91 6.38 -3.05 -8.58
CA PRO A 91 6.46 -3.15 -7.12
C PRO A 91 7.58 -4.06 -6.62
N GLU A 92 7.82 -5.19 -7.28
CA GLU A 92 8.91 -6.14 -6.99
C GLU A 92 10.31 -5.52 -7.12
N GLN A 93 10.46 -4.40 -7.84
CA GLN A 93 11.72 -3.66 -7.95
C GLN A 93 11.97 -2.67 -6.80
N SER A 94 10.97 -2.46 -5.94
CA SER A 94 11.07 -1.57 -4.79
C SER A 94 12.15 -2.06 -3.83
N LEU A 95 13.07 -1.17 -3.44
CA LEU A 95 14.09 -1.51 -2.45
C LEU A 95 13.47 -1.95 -1.12
N LEU A 96 12.27 -1.45 -0.78
CA LEU A 96 11.50 -1.91 0.37
C LEU A 96 11.35 -3.45 0.37
N LEU A 97 10.86 -4.02 -0.73
CA LEU A 97 10.64 -5.47 -0.83
C LEU A 97 11.98 -6.20 -0.93
N LYS A 98 12.85 -5.80 -1.87
CA LYS A 98 14.11 -6.50 -2.14
C LYS A 98 15.05 -6.58 -0.94
N LYS A 99 15.13 -5.52 -0.14
CA LYS A 99 15.96 -5.50 1.06
C LYS A 99 15.28 -6.25 2.21
N ALA A 100 13.97 -6.12 2.38
CA ALA A 100 13.25 -6.82 3.43
C ALA A 100 13.25 -8.34 3.25
N THR A 101 13.16 -8.83 2.01
CA THR A 101 13.16 -10.27 1.68
C THR A 101 14.55 -10.86 1.51
N GLY A 102 15.60 -10.03 1.51
CA GLY A 102 16.98 -10.48 1.33
C GLY A 102 17.39 -10.76 -0.13
N GLU A 103 16.56 -10.44 -1.12
CA GLU A 103 16.97 -10.46 -2.54
C GLU A 103 18.17 -9.53 -2.77
N LEU A 104 18.25 -8.42 -2.04
CA LEU A 104 19.41 -7.54 -1.98
C LEU A 104 20.00 -7.48 -0.56
N PRO A 105 21.33 -7.33 -0.42
CA PRO A 105 21.98 -7.24 0.89
C PRO A 105 21.43 -6.07 1.73
N HIS A 106 20.81 -6.38 2.87
CA HIS A 106 20.17 -5.39 3.75
C HIS A 106 21.06 -4.97 4.94
N GLY A 107 22.04 -5.77 5.33
CA GLY A 107 22.87 -5.55 6.53
C GLY A 107 22.15 -5.87 7.83
N GLY A 108 20.83 -5.65 7.92
CA GLY A 108 19.96 -6.12 9.00
C GLY A 108 19.46 -7.56 8.85
N GLY A 109 19.90 -8.29 7.81
CA GLY A 109 19.40 -9.62 7.48
C GLY A 109 18.01 -9.62 6.81
N VAL A 110 17.48 -10.82 6.60
CA VAL A 110 16.11 -11.04 6.10
C VAL A 110 15.12 -10.63 7.19
N ARG A 111 14.13 -9.81 6.83
CA ARG A 111 13.08 -9.32 7.73
C ARG A 111 11.71 -9.89 7.40
N LEU A 112 11.42 -10.10 6.12
CA LEU A 112 10.14 -10.62 5.65
C LEU A 112 10.36 -11.87 4.81
N GLU A 113 9.45 -12.83 4.92
CA GLU A 113 9.44 -14.02 4.07
C GLU A 113 9.00 -13.62 2.65
N PRO A 114 9.73 -13.95 1.57
CA PRO A 114 9.39 -13.53 0.21
C PRO A 114 7.96 -13.85 -0.25
N GLY A 115 7.41 -14.99 0.19
CA GLY A 115 6.04 -15.41 -0.10
C GLY A 115 5.03 -15.13 1.03
N GLY A 116 5.43 -14.36 2.04
CA GLY A 116 4.62 -14.09 3.22
C GLY A 116 3.50 -13.08 2.97
N ALA A 117 2.51 -13.07 3.88
CA ALA A 117 1.37 -12.17 3.81
C ALA A 117 1.78 -10.70 3.87
N GLU A 118 2.82 -10.37 4.63
CA GLU A 118 3.31 -8.99 4.76
C GLU A 118 3.96 -8.48 3.47
N VAL A 119 4.68 -9.33 2.73
CA VAL A 119 5.19 -8.96 1.40
C VAL A 119 4.04 -8.74 0.43
N ALA A 120 3.02 -9.60 0.47
CA ALA A 120 1.83 -9.44 -0.36
C ALA A 120 1.08 -8.13 -0.04
N LEU A 121 0.90 -7.79 1.24
CA LEU A 121 0.28 -6.54 1.68
C LEU A 121 1.08 -5.32 1.20
N LEU A 122 2.39 -5.30 1.42
CA LEU A 122 3.25 -4.21 0.96
C LEU A 122 3.21 -4.08 -0.56
N LYS A 123 3.22 -5.20 -1.29
CA LYS A 123 3.15 -5.21 -2.75
C LYS A 123 1.81 -4.64 -3.24
N GLU A 124 0.70 -5.05 -2.63
CA GLU A 124 -0.64 -4.57 -2.95
C GLU A 124 -0.77 -3.07 -2.65
N TRP A 125 -0.25 -2.59 -1.52
CA TRP A 125 -0.23 -1.16 -1.21
C TRP A 125 0.50 -0.35 -2.29
N ILE A 126 1.64 -0.85 -2.78
CA ILE A 126 2.38 -0.21 -3.88
C ILE A 126 1.58 -0.23 -5.18
N LEU A 127 0.89 -1.34 -5.50
CA LEU A 127 0.02 -1.46 -6.67
C LEU A 127 -1.16 -0.49 -6.62
N GLN A 128 -1.68 -0.20 -5.42
CA GLN A 128 -2.71 0.80 -5.18
C GLN A 128 -2.19 2.26 -5.21
N GLY A 129 -0.93 2.46 -5.62
CA GLY A 129 -0.33 3.79 -5.75
C GLY A 129 0.39 4.27 -4.50
N ALA A 130 0.64 3.38 -3.53
CA ALA A 130 1.29 3.68 -2.26
C ALA A 130 0.59 4.82 -1.49
N ALA A 131 -0.74 4.76 -1.42
CA ALA A 131 -1.55 5.83 -0.84
C ALA A 131 -1.19 6.10 0.64
N ARG A 132 -1.10 7.38 1.01
CA ARG A 132 -0.88 7.80 2.40
C ARG A 132 -2.05 7.44 3.32
N ALA A 133 -3.27 7.64 2.83
CA ALA A 133 -4.48 7.42 3.58
C ALA A 133 -5.60 7.02 2.63
N VAL A 134 -6.51 6.19 3.13
CA VAL A 134 -7.72 5.81 2.40
C VAL A 134 -8.80 6.89 2.63
N PRO A 135 -9.45 7.41 1.57
CA PRO A 135 -10.51 8.40 1.72
C PRO A 135 -11.66 7.90 2.60
N GLY A 136 -12.11 8.73 3.54
CA GLY A 136 -13.22 8.40 4.44
C GLY A 136 -12.79 7.62 5.70
N THR A 137 -11.53 7.21 5.81
CA THR A 137 -11.01 6.65 7.05
C THR A 137 -10.81 7.77 8.07
N PRO A 138 -11.32 7.64 9.32
CA PRO A 138 -11.11 8.64 10.37
C PRO A 138 -9.62 8.93 10.61
N GLY A 139 -9.25 10.10 11.13
CA GLY A 139 -7.88 10.32 11.59
C GLY A 139 -7.56 9.46 12.83
N LEU A 140 -6.29 9.10 13.04
CA LEU A 140 -5.83 8.62 14.34
C LEU A 140 -5.49 9.84 15.20
N GLU A 141 -6.16 10.00 16.35
CA GLU A 141 -5.75 11.00 17.34
C GLU A 141 -4.49 10.52 18.05
N ARG A 142 -3.52 11.43 18.24
CA ARG A 142 -2.23 11.17 18.91
C ARG A 142 -2.16 11.86 20.25
#